data_AF-A0A495TLT0-F1
#
_entry.id   AF-A0A495TLT0-F1
#
_cell.length_a   1.000
_cell.length_b   1.000
_cell.length_c   1.000
_cell.angle_alpha   90.00
_cell.angle_beta   90.00
_cell.angle_gamma   90.00
#
_symmetry.space_group_name_H-M   'P 1'
#
loop_
_entity.id
_entity.type
_entity.pdbx_description
1 polymer ?
#
loop_
_entity_poly.entity_id
_entity_poly.type
_entity_poly.pdbx_seq_one_letter_code
_entity_poly.pdbx_strand_id
1 'polypeptide(L)'
;MDGWVGAWTGGRAAVHVGDVADFNAQFFPSGMDAAQRLRRLRQAHHYACLAVCYSPEPALLVLPGEVAPEWTDWLARELAWGPVEVHSGVAPDRTVAEALAARPALAARIADSGHPVVGWGRNAAQGEGPELAAVRRYESKAAAHGLFTALAPGHPGITVPQQERADGRRRAARRLTARAARGRTTVLKSPYGVGGYGTVVVEPAELFAAGGGGALLRRLVRAEVLPPEGELLLEEYVDPGPAARLRDLTYDAVVGPDGTVHPVGAGVMDVAGTRYQGVTVGPGAVPRDAAETARGFALAVGERLAAEGYRGWYDVDFVTDRQRRLAPTEINLRLTGPAVAFVLRARLDRVRGPGHLVRTLDGMPLGARLAPAALHDHLERLRPRCARLGVTLLPLIPTACHEPEPVVGLALAGPDTEALDAAEALIAAANQGLAGMFEALR
;
A
#
# COMPACT_ATOMS: atom_id res chain seq x y z
N MET A 1 6.26 -26.82 6.08
CA MET A 1 5.39 -25.64 6.12
C MET A 1 5.85 -24.78 4.97
N ASP A 2 5.34 -25.08 3.78
CA ASP A 2 6.07 -24.73 2.56
C ASP A 2 5.54 -23.41 2.02
N GLY A 3 6.42 -22.42 1.90
CA GLY A 3 6.10 -21.09 1.37
C GLY A 3 5.69 -20.04 2.41
N TRP A 4 5.43 -18.83 1.92
CA TRP A 4 5.20 -17.64 2.74
C TRP A 4 3.96 -17.73 3.63
N VAL A 5 2.90 -18.44 3.20
CA VAL A 5 1.67 -18.60 4.01
C VAL A 5 1.97 -19.37 5.31
N GLY A 6 2.85 -20.38 5.22
CA GLY A 6 3.35 -21.11 6.37
C GLY A 6 4.19 -20.23 7.29
N ALA A 7 5.07 -19.42 6.73
CA ALA A 7 5.91 -18.50 7.50
C ALA A 7 5.11 -17.38 8.17
N TRP A 8 4.02 -16.93 7.53
CA TRP A 8 3.23 -15.78 7.98
C TRP A 8 2.20 -16.15 9.07
N THR A 9 1.38 -17.17 8.84
CA THR A 9 0.31 -17.57 9.78
C THR A 9 0.38 -19.03 10.22
N GLY A 10 1.48 -19.73 9.92
CA GLY A 10 1.56 -21.18 10.14
C GLY A 10 0.62 -21.97 9.23
N GLY A 11 0.13 -21.38 8.14
CA GLY A 11 -0.87 -22.00 7.26
C GLY A 11 -2.29 -22.05 7.84
N ARG A 12 -2.55 -21.37 8.96
CA ARG A 12 -3.84 -21.37 9.65
C ARG A 12 -4.61 -20.07 9.40
N ALA A 13 -5.92 -20.13 9.66
CA ALA A 13 -6.74 -18.93 9.74
C ALA A 13 -6.26 -18.02 10.88
N ALA A 14 -6.36 -16.71 10.70
CA ALA A 14 -5.78 -15.71 11.59
C ALA A 14 -6.79 -14.64 12.04
N VAL A 15 -6.52 -14.00 13.17
CA VAL A 15 -7.17 -12.75 13.57
C VAL A 15 -6.52 -11.60 12.81
N HIS A 16 -7.29 -10.81 12.08
CA HIS A 16 -6.78 -9.64 11.36
C HIS A 16 -7.23 -8.37 12.07
N VAL A 17 -6.27 -7.51 12.41
CA VAL A 17 -6.49 -6.25 13.12
C VAL A 17 -6.18 -5.10 12.19
N GLY A 18 -7.19 -4.30 11.81
CA GLY A 18 -7.06 -3.16 10.91
C GLY A 18 -6.40 -1.93 11.56
N ASP A 19 -5.15 -2.07 12.01
CA ASP A 19 -4.38 -1.09 12.79
C ASP A 19 -3.48 -0.19 11.92
N VAL A 20 -3.91 0.08 10.68
CA VAL A 20 -3.20 0.99 9.74
C VAL A 20 -2.94 2.36 10.37
N ALA A 21 -3.91 2.86 11.15
CA ALA A 21 -3.81 4.11 11.88
C ALA A 21 -2.73 4.09 12.96
N ASP A 22 -2.69 3.01 13.75
CA ASP A 22 -1.73 2.78 14.82
C ASP A 22 -0.30 2.75 14.26
N PHE A 23 -0.10 2.03 13.15
CA PHE A 23 1.18 1.98 12.47
C PHE A 23 1.59 3.36 11.92
N ASN A 24 0.71 4.07 11.22
CA ASN A 24 1.04 5.36 10.63
C ASN A 24 1.31 6.44 11.69
N ALA A 25 0.63 6.37 12.83
CA ALA A 25 0.75 7.36 13.90
C ALA A 25 2.17 7.48 14.47
N GLN A 26 2.96 6.40 14.44
CA GLN A 26 4.34 6.40 14.93
C GLN A 26 5.30 7.23 14.05
N PHE A 27 4.87 7.60 12.84
CA PHE A 27 5.65 8.37 11.87
C PHE A 27 5.14 9.79 11.65
N PHE A 28 4.05 10.19 12.32
CA PHE A 28 3.55 11.56 12.19
C PHE A 28 4.53 12.56 12.81
N PRO A 29 4.80 13.69 12.13
CA PRO A 29 5.66 14.73 12.67
C PRO A 29 5.04 15.36 13.92
N SER A 30 5.87 15.74 14.89
CA SER A 30 5.46 16.32 16.17
C SER A 30 4.63 17.61 16.05
N GLY A 31 4.76 18.34 14.95
CA GLY A 31 4.02 19.58 14.65
C GLY A 31 2.80 19.40 13.76
N MET A 32 2.32 18.17 13.53
CA MET A 32 1.10 17.93 12.73
C MET A 32 -0.11 18.58 13.39
N ASP A 33 -0.87 19.37 12.63
CA ASP A 33 -2.09 19.98 13.16
C ASP A 33 -3.18 18.92 13.43
N ALA A 34 -4.02 19.17 14.44
CA ALA A 34 -5.03 18.22 14.88
C ALA A 34 -6.05 17.85 13.78
N ALA A 35 -6.38 18.80 12.90
CA ALA A 35 -7.33 18.58 11.83
C ALA A 35 -6.72 17.67 10.73
N GLN A 36 -5.46 17.88 10.39
CA GLN A 36 -4.69 17.02 9.49
C GLN A 36 -4.54 15.63 10.10
N ARG A 37 -4.20 15.52 11.39
CA ARG A 37 -4.12 14.23 12.08
C ARG A 37 -5.44 13.47 11.98
N LEU A 38 -6.58 14.14 12.20
CA LEU A 38 -7.90 13.53 12.08
C LEU A 38 -8.22 13.10 10.65
N ARG A 39 -7.87 13.89 9.62
CA ARG A 39 -8.01 13.49 8.21
C ARG A 39 -7.19 12.25 7.89
N ARG A 40 -5.94 12.19 8.37
CA ARG A 40 -5.05 11.02 8.17
C ARG A 40 -5.55 9.78 8.90
N LEU A 41 -6.06 9.94 10.12
CA LEU A 41 -6.72 8.87 10.87
C LEU A 41 -7.90 8.30 10.07
N ARG A 42 -8.79 9.16 9.59
CA ARG A 42 -9.95 8.78 8.78
C ARG A 42 -9.53 8.02 7.51
N GLN A 43 -8.53 8.52 6.78
CA GLN A 43 -7.97 7.82 5.61
C GLN A 43 -7.44 6.43 5.96
N ALA A 44 -6.69 6.31 7.07
CA ALA A 44 -6.19 5.03 7.55
C ALA A 44 -7.32 4.08 7.95
N HIS A 45 -8.43 4.57 8.51
CA HIS A 45 -9.60 3.74 8.84
C HIS A 45 -10.30 3.18 7.60
N HIS A 46 -10.39 3.95 6.52
CA HIS A 46 -10.87 3.40 5.25
C HIS A 46 -9.93 2.30 4.74
N TYR A 47 -8.63 2.59 4.74
CA TYR A 47 -7.61 1.66 4.26
C TYR A 47 -7.52 0.38 5.12
N ALA A 48 -7.90 0.46 6.40
CA ALA A 48 -7.98 -0.70 7.29
C ALA A 48 -8.99 -1.77 6.82
N CYS A 49 -9.89 -1.47 5.88
CA CYS A 49 -10.75 -2.49 5.27
C CYS A 49 -9.93 -3.56 4.53
N LEU A 50 -8.70 -3.26 4.10
CA LEU A 50 -7.77 -4.23 3.54
C LEU A 50 -7.34 -5.32 4.54
N ALA A 51 -7.65 -5.17 5.83
CA ALA A 51 -7.43 -6.19 6.85
C ALA A 51 -8.06 -7.53 6.49
N VAL A 52 -9.16 -7.55 5.73
CA VAL A 52 -9.79 -8.78 5.22
C VAL A 52 -8.84 -9.66 4.38
N CYS A 53 -7.74 -9.08 3.91
CA CYS A 53 -6.73 -9.72 3.07
C CYS A 53 -5.33 -9.70 3.73
N TYR A 54 -5.22 -9.64 5.05
CA TYR A 54 -3.90 -9.74 5.72
C TYR A 54 -3.34 -11.16 5.71
N SER A 55 -4.19 -12.16 5.49
CA SER A 55 -3.79 -13.53 5.15
C SER A 55 -4.91 -14.20 4.35
N PRO A 56 -4.66 -15.36 3.71
CA PRO A 56 -5.65 -16.01 2.85
C PRO A 56 -6.97 -16.40 3.54
N GLU A 57 -7.00 -16.49 4.87
CA GLU A 57 -8.17 -16.94 5.64
C GLU A 57 -8.30 -16.19 6.97
N PRO A 58 -9.26 -15.26 7.12
CA PRO A 58 -9.60 -14.67 8.40
C PRO A 58 -10.45 -15.61 9.25
N ALA A 59 -10.19 -15.64 10.55
CA ALA A 59 -11.07 -16.23 11.57
C ALA A 59 -11.84 -15.15 12.35
N LEU A 60 -11.18 -14.01 12.57
CA LEU A 60 -11.75 -12.85 13.25
C LEU A 60 -11.22 -11.57 12.60
N LEU A 61 -12.08 -10.58 12.39
CA LEU A 61 -11.75 -9.27 11.84
C LEU A 61 -12.04 -8.17 12.87
N VAL A 62 -11.07 -7.30 13.11
CA VAL A 62 -11.23 -6.10 13.95
C VAL A 62 -11.01 -4.87 13.09
N LEU A 63 -12.05 -4.07 12.88
CA LEU A 63 -12.03 -2.91 11.99
C LEU A 63 -12.39 -1.61 12.73
N PRO A 64 -11.63 -0.52 12.53
CA PRO A 64 -11.88 0.74 13.23
C PRO A 64 -13.22 1.37 12.82
N GLY A 65 -13.51 1.37 11.52
CA GLY A 65 -14.77 1.86 10.95
C GLY A 65 -15.87 0.78 10.92
N GLU A 66 -17.12 1.21 10.93
CA GLU A 66 -18.28 0.33 10.78
C GLU A 66 -18.40 -0.17 9.32
N VAL A 67 -18.75 -1.44 9.16
CA VAL A 67 -18.97 -2.08 7.86
C VAL A 67 -20.27 -2.86 7.85
N ALA A 68 -20.89 -2.96 6.69
CA ALA A 68 -22.12 -3.72 6.50
C ALA A 68 -21.83 -5.24 6.46
N PRO A 69 -22.60 -6.12 7.12
CA PRO A 69 -22.39 -7.57 7.08
C PRO A 69 -22.37 -8.15 5.66
N GLU A 70 -23.16 -7.58 4.75
CA GLU A 70 -23.27 -8.02 3.36
C GLU A 70 -21.93 -7.90 2.60
N TRP A 71 -21.04 -6.99 3.03
CA TRP A 71 -19.69 -6.86 2.49
C TRP A 71 -18.82 -8.07 2.86
N THR A 72 -18.83 -8.47 4.13
CA THR A 72 -18.06 -9.63 4.58
C THR A 72 -18.65 -10.93 4.06
N ASP A 73 -19.98 -11.04 3.94
CA ASP A 73 -20.66 -12.20 3.35
C ASP A 73 -20.32 -12.35 1.85
N TRP A 74 -20.19 -11.24 1.13
CA TRP A 74 -19.72 -11.26 -0.26
C TRP A 74 -18.33 -11.88 -0.34
N LEU A 75 -17.37 -11.33 0.42
CA LEU A 75 -15.99 -11.78 0.39
C LEU A 75 -15.87 -13.25 0.82
N ALA A 76 -16.56 -13.63 1.90
CA ALA A 76 -16.57 -15.01 2.39
C ALA A 76 -17.09 -15.99 1.33
N ARG A 77 -18.15 -15.62 0.59
CA ARG A 77 -18.67 -16.43 -0.51
C ARG A 77 -17.67 -16.55 -1.66
N GLU A 78 -17.14 -15.43 -2.15
CA GLU A 78 -16.26 -15.45 -3.33
C GLU A 78 -14.91 -16.11 -3.04
N LEU A 79 -14.38 -15.94 -1.83
CA LEU A 79 -13.10 -16.51 -1.39
C LEU A 79 -13.26 -17.84 -0.65
N ALA A 80 -14.49 -18.36 -0.56
CA ALA A 80 -14.85 -19.60 0.11
C ALA A 80 -14.30 -19.68 1.55
N TRP A 81 -14.39 -18.59 2.32
CA TRP A 81 -13.96 -18.58 3.72
C TRP A 81 -14.89 -19.40 4.61
N GLY A 82 -14.35 -19.91 5.71
CA GLY A 82 -15.17 -20.39 6.82
C GLY A 82 -15.88 -19.24 7.55
N PRO A 83 -16.57 -19.52 8.67
CA PRO A 83 -17.16 -18.49 9.51
C PRO A 83 -16.12 -17.45 9.95
N VAL A 84 -16.44 -16.17 9.80
CA VAL A 84 -15.58 -15.05 10.21
C VAL A 84 -16.31 -14.24 11.28
N GLU A 85 -15.71 -14.12 12.46
CA GLU A 85 -16.21 -13.22 13.50
C GLU A 85 -15.80 -11.77 13.17
N VAL A 86 -16.75 -10.83 13.15
CA VAL A 86 -16.47 -9.44 12.73
C VAL A 86 -16.80 -8.47 13.85
N HIS A 87 -15.79 -7.69 14.26
CA HIS A 87 -15.91 -6.55 15.16
C HIS A 87 -15.56 -5.27 14.40
N SER A 88 -16.57 -4.56 13.91
CA SER A 88 -16.39 -3.29 13.20
C SER A 88 -16.85 -2.10 14.03
N GLY A 89 -16.47 -0.89 13.61
CA GLY A 89 -16.79 0.33 14.36
C GLY A 89 -16.11 0.38 15.72
N VAL A 90 -14.97 -0.30 15.87
CA VAL A 90 -14.32 -0.39 17.19
C VAL A 90 -13.64 0.91 17.60
N ALA A 91 -13.19 1.68 16.63
CA ALA A 91 -12.39 2.87 16.83
C ALA A 91 -12.78 3.95 15.79
N PRO A 92 -14.01 4.49 15.81
CA PRO A 92 -14.46 5.44 14.79
C PRO A 92 -13.65 6.75 14.82
N ASP A 93 -13.11 7.12 15.98
CA ASP A 93 -12.51 8.43 16.28
C ASP A 93 -11.10 8.35 16.90
N ARG A 94 -10.55 7.13 17.01
CA ARG A 94 -9.30 6.85 17.73
C ARG A 94 -8.55 5.68 17.07
N THR A 95 -7.38 5.31 17.59
CA THR A 95 -6.63 4.15 17.09
C THR A 95 -7.21 2.82 17.59
N VAL A 96 -6.91 1.69 16.92
CA VAL A 96 -7.44 0.38 17.33
C VAL A 96 -6.85 -0.05 18.67
N ALA A 97 -5.58 0.25 18.95
CA ALA A 97 -4.95 -0.02 20.23
C ALA A 97 -5.65 0.70 21.39
N GLU A 98 -5.97 1.99 21.23
CA GLU A 98 -6.73 2.76 22.24
C GLU A 98 -8.14 2.17 22.47
N ALA A 99 -8.80 1.72 21.40
CA ALA A 99 -10.10 1.09 21.50
C ALA A 99 -10.06 -0.28 22.19
N LEU A 100 -9.06 -1.12 21.89
CA LEU A 100 -8.89 -2.43 22.51
C LEU A 100 -8.54 -2.30 24.00
N ALA A 101 -7.71 -1.32 24.38
CA ALA A 101 -7.43 -1.04 25.79
C ALA A 101 -8.69 -0.67 26.58
N ALA A 102 -9.65 0.02 25.96
CA ALA A 102 -10.94 0.35 26.55
C ALA A 102 -11.97 -0.80 26.49
N ARG A 103 -11.65 -1.92 25.82
CA ARG A 103 -12.55 -3.07 25.61
C ARG A 103 -11.85 -4.37 26.01
N PRO A 104 -11.56 -4.59 27.31
CA PRO A 104 -10.79 -5.74 27.77
C PRO A 104 -11.41 -7.10 27.42
N ALA A 105 -12.75 -7.18 27.31
CA ALA A 105 -13.41 -8.40 26.86
C ALA A 105 -13.10 -8.77 25.40
N LEU A 106 -13.01 -7.78 24.51
CA LEU A 106 -12.61 -8.00 23.11
C LEU A 106 -11.12 -8.35 23.01
N ALA A 107 -10.27 -7.67 23.78
CA ALA A 107 -8.84 -8.00 23.85
C ALA A 107 -8.61 -9.44 24.36
N ALA A 108 -9.34 -9.86 25.40
CA ALA A 108 -9.33 -11.23 25.90
C ALA A 108 -9.83 -12.22 24.83
N ARG A 109 -10.93 -11.91 24.14
CA ARG A 109 -11.45 -12.75 23.05
C ARG A 109 -10.41 -12.98 21.94
N ILE A 110 -9.66 -11.95 21.57
CA ILE A 110 -8.57 -12.05 20.58
C ILE A 110 -7.46 -12.96 21.11
N ALA A 111 -7.01 -12.74 22.35
CA ALA A 111 -5.94 -13.53 22.97
C ALA A 111 -6.33 -15.02 23.14
N ASP A 112 -7.57 -15.28 23.55
CA ASP A 112 -8.11 -16.63 23.81
C ASP A 112 -8.48 -17.38 22.53
N SER A 113 -8.41 -16.73 21.36
CA SER A 113 -8.78 -17.34 20.08
C SER A 113 -7.86 -18.49 19.66
N GLY A 114 -6.61 -18.53 20.13
CA GLY A 114 -5.59 -19.50 19.73
C GLY A 114 -5.13 -19.37 18.26
N HIS A 115 -5.61 -18.36 17.55
CA HIS A 115 -5.23 -18.02 16.18
C HIS A 115 -4.02 -17.08 16.17
N PRO A 116 -3.17 -17.12 15.10
CA PRO A 116 -2.20 -16.07 14.86
C PRO A 116 -2.90 -14.72 14.76
N VAL A 117 -2.31 -13.67 15.36
CA VAL A 117 -2.81 -12.29 15.25
C VAL A 117 -1.91 -11.55 14.28
N VAL A 118 -2.49 -11.02 13.20
CA VAL A 118 -1.78 -10.23 12.19
C VAL A 118 -2.38 -8.83 12.11
N GLY A 119 -1.50 -7.83 12.13
CA GLY A 119 -1.83 -6.43 11.89
C GLY A 119 -1.14 -5.92 10.63
N TRP A 120 -1.36 -4.66 10.30
CA TRP A 120 -0.73 -3.96 9.19
C TRP A 120 0.79 -4.03 9.32
N GLY A 121 1.34 -3.74 10.49
CA GLY A 121 2.76 -3.84 10.76
C GLY A 121 3.06 -3.67 12.23
N ARG A 122 4.33 -3.87 12.61
CA ARG A 122 4.74 -3.74 14.00
C ARG A 122 4.65 -2.28 14.48
N ASN A 123 3.98 -2.06 15.60
CA ASN A 123 3.85 -0.75 16.22
C ASN A 123 4.11 -0.80 17.75
N ALA A 124 4.19 0.37 18.38
CA ALA A 124 4.53 0.49 19.80
C ALA A 124 3.53 -0.19 20.74
N ALA A 125 2.25 -0.30 20.37
CA ALA A 125 1.23 -0.95 21.20
C ALA A 125 1.46 -2.47 21.33
N GLN A 126 2.23 -3.07 20.41
CA GLN A 126 2.60 -4.48 20.45
C GLN A 126 3.88 -4.74 21.25
N GLY A 127 4.54 -3.68 21.76
CA GLY A 127 5.75 -3.75 22.57
C GLY A 127 7.04 -3.48 21.78
N GLU A 128 8.01 -2.91 22.48
CA GLU A 128 9.37 -2.63 21.99
C GLU A 128 10.14 -3.93 21.71
N GLY A 129 11.14 -3.86 20.83
CA GLY A 129 11.96 -5.02 20.46
C GLY A 129 12.73 -4.81 19.16
N PRO A 130 13.52 -5.82 18.74
CA PRO A 130 14.32 -5.74 17.52
C PRO A 130 13.48 -5.53 16.25
N GLU A 131 12.30 -6.15 16.17
CA GLU A 131 11.36 -5.95 15.05
C GLU A 131 10.93 -4.49 14.92
N LEU A 132 10.46 -3.87 16.01
CA LEU A 132 10.03 -2.47 15.98
C LEU A 132 11.22 -1.51 15.76
N ALA A 133 12.40 -1.84 16.28
CA ALA A 133 13.62 -1.09 15.99
C ALA A 133 13.98 -1.14 14.51
N ALA A 134 13.85 -2.32 13.87
CA ALA A 134 14.05 -2.48 12.43
C ALA A 134 13.01 -1.70 11.62
N VAL A 135 11.72 -1.73 12.01
CA VAL A 135 10.65 -0.92 11.40
C VAL A 135 11.00 0.57 11.46
N ARG A 136 11.27 1.10 12.66
CA ARG A 136 11.63 2.52 12.84
C ARG A 136 12.87 2.92 12.04
N ARG A 137 13.81 1.99 11.84
CA ARG A 137 15.00 2.24 11.04
C ARG A 137 14.70 2.22 9.55
N TYR A 138 14.15 1.13 9.02
CA TYR A 138 14.11 0.86 7.58
C TYR A 138 12.88 1.41 6.86
N GLU A 139 11.81 1.78 7.57
CA GLU A 139 10.76 2.68 7.02
C GLU A 139 11.33 4.07 6.68
N SER A 140 12.51 4.42 7.24
CA SER A 140 13.23 5.61 6.80
C SER A 140 13.77 5.40 5.39
N LYS A 141 13.26 6.18 4.43
CA LYS A 141 13.77 6.23 3.05
C LYS A 141 15.28 6.48 2.97
N ALA A 142 15.85 7.14 3.97
CA ALA A 142 17.27 7.41 4.05
C ALA A 142 18.11 6.24 4.59
N ALA A 143 17.53 5.39 5.45
CA ALA A 143 18.20 4.17 5.92
C ALA A 143 18.05 3.03 4.91
N ALA A 144 16.86 2.89 4.29
CA ALA A 144 16.61 2.02 3.16
C ALA A 144 17.62 2.29 2.02
N HIS A 145 17.80 3.55 1.64
CA HIS A 145 18.79 3.95 0.64
C HIS A 145 20.23 3.53 0.99
N GLY A 146 20.61 3.68 2.26
CA GLY A 146 21.89 3.19 2.77
C GLY A 146 22.07 1.68 2.61
N LEU A 147 21.02 0.90 2.90
CA LEU A 147 21.03 -0.55 2.68
C LEU A 147 21.12 -0.89 1.19
N PHE A 148 20.36 -0.20 0.34
CA PHE A 148 20.41 -0.42 -1.10
C PHE A 148 21.81 -0.18 -1.67
N THR A 149 22.45 0.91 -1.24
CA THR A 149 23.81 1.27 -1.66
C THR A 149 24.82 0.20 -1.25
N ALA A 150 24.66 -0.40 -0.07
CA ALA A 150 25.54 -1.46 0.41
C ALA A 150 25.36 -2.77 -0.36
N LEU A 151 24.13 -3.11 -0.76
CA LEU A 151 23.83 -4.35 -1.47
C LEU A 151 24.08 -4.28 -2.98
N ALA A 152 23.84 -3.12 -3.61
CA ALA A 152 23.88 -2.96 -5.06
C ALA A 152 25.12 -3.52 -5.79
N PRO A 153 26.36 -3.46 -5.24
CA PRO A 153 27.52 -4.07 -5.90
C PRO A 153 27.38 -5.57 -6.20
N GLY A 154 26.58 -6.31 -5.42
CA GLY A 154 26.29 -7.73 -5.63
C GLY A 154 25.18 -8.02 -6.63
N HIS A 155 24.50 -7.01 -7.18
CA HIS A 155 23.29 -7.17 -8.00
C HIS A 155 23.38 -6.39 -9.32
N PRO A 156 23.86 -7.00 -10.42
CA PRO A 156 24.17 -6.31 -11.68
C PRO A 156 22.96 -5.71 -12.43
N GLY A 157 21.73 -6.05 -12.03
CA GLY A 157 20.48 -5.45 -12.54
C GLY A 157 19.95 -4.27 -11.72
N ILE A 158 20.67 -3.86 -10.66
CA ILE A 158 20.25 -2.83 -9.73
C ILE A 158 21.06 -1.54 -9.94
N THR A 159 20.37 -0.40 -9.93
CA THR A 159 20.99 0.93 -9.94
C THR A 159 20.42 1.78 -8.81
N VAL A 160 21.28 2.31 -7.94
CA VAL A 160 20.81 3.12 -6.80
C VAL A 160 20.89 4.60 -7.17
N PRO A 161 19.77 5.34 -7.19
CA PRO A 161 19.79 6.76 -7.53
C PRO A 161 20.57 7.55 -6.46
N GLN A 162 21.25 8.63 -6.86
CA GLN A 162 21.97 9.45 -5.89
C GLN A 162 20.98 10.14 -4.94
N GLN A 163 21.19 9.99 -3.62
CA GLN A 163 20.39 10.65 -2.60
C GLN A 163 21.26 11.56 -1.73
N GLU A 164 20.79 12.77 -1.47
CA GLU A 164 21.43 13.75 -0.59
C GLU A 164 20.48 14.12 0.54
N ARG A 165 21.01 14.13 1.77
CA ARG A 165 20.36 14.71 2.95
C ARG A 165 20.64 16.20 3.00
N ALA A 166 19.59 17.02 3.08
CA ALA A 166 19.76 18.46 3.25
C ALA A 166 19.59 18.88 4.71
N ASP A 167 20.58 19.61 5.24
CA ASP A 167 20.53 20.19 6.60
C ASP A 167 19.52 21.34 6.65
N GLY A 168 18.25 20.97 6.75
CA GLY A 168 17.13 21.89 6.84
C GLY A 168 16.63 22.46 5.51
N ARG A 169 15.44 23.05 5.57
CA ARG A 169 14.64 23.41 4.39
C ARG A 169 15.27 24.51 3.54
N ARG A 170 16.00 25.45 4.15
CA ARG A 170 16.70 26.51 3.41
C ARG A 170 17.80 25.93 2.53
N ARG A 171 18.56 24.96 3.04
CA ARG A 171 19.61 24.27 2.28
C ARG A 171 18.99 23.39 1.20
N ALA A 172 17.91 22.66 1.54
CA ALA A 172 17.12 21.89 0.58
C ALA A 172 16.63 22.78 -0.59
N ALA A 173 16.02 23.93 -0.30
CA ALA A 173 15.55 24.87 -1.32
C ALA A 173 16.67 25.36 -2.24
N ARG A 174 17.83 25.74 -1.67
CA ARG A 174 19.00 26.19 -2.46
C ARG A 174 19.52 25.07 -3.38
N ARG A 175 19.64 23.86 -2.84
CA ARG A 175 20.07 22.67 -3.60
C ARG A 175 19.09 22.33 -4.71
N LEU A 176 17.80 22.37 -4.42
CA LEU A 176 16.74 22.10 -5.38
C LEU A 176 16.76 23.13 -6.53
N THR A 177 16.87 24.42 -6.23
CA THR A 177 17.03 25.47 -7.25
C THR A 177 18.30 25.26 -8.09
N ALA A 178 19.42 24.89 -7.47
CA ALA A 178 20.67 24.64 -8.19
C ALA A 178 20.59 23.39 -9.11
N ARG A 179 19.87 22.34 -8.71
CA ARG A 179 19.58 21.17 -9.56
C ARG A 179 18.68 21.57 -10.74
N ALA A 180 17.60 22.31 -10.47
CA ALA A 180 16.67 22.79 -11.51
C ALA A 180 17.34 23.72 -12.53
N ALA A 181 18.24 24.61 -12.10
CA ALA A 181 19.00 25.49 -13.00
C ALA A 181 19.92 24.72 -13.97
N ARG A 182 20.24 23.46 -13.66
CA ARG A 182 20.99 22.53 -14.53
C ARG A 182 20.07 21.60 -15.33
N GLY A 183 18.77 21.87 -15.35
CA GLY A 183 17.77 21.06 -16.05
C GLY A 183 17.47 19.71 -15.39
N ARG A 184 17.81 19.51 -14.11
CA ARG A 184 17.64 18.22 -13.43
C ARG A 184 16.32 18.15 -12.66
N THR A 185 15.47 17.19 -13.02
CA THR A 185 14.33 16.75 -12.21
C THR A 185 14.83 16.11 -10.92
N THR A 186 14.17 16.40 -9.80
CA THR A 186 14.57 15.92 -8.47
C THR A 186 13.37 15.28 -7.77
N VAL A 187 13.56 14.11 -7.16
CA VAL A 187 12.58 13.54 -6.25
C VAL A 187 12.85 14.07 -4.85
N LEU A 188 11.88 14.73 -4.26
CA LEU A 188 11.94 15.27 -2.91
C LEU A 188 11.18 14.34 -1.98
N LYS A 189 11.85 13.82 -0.95
CA LYS A 189 11.26 12.88 0.01
C LYS A 189 11.40 13.38 1.45
N SER A 190 10.42 13.13 2.31
CA SER A 190 10.58 13.11 3.76
C SER A 190 10.98 11.69 4.20
N PRO A 191 11.79 11.51 5.24
CA PRO A 191 12.24 10.17 5.65
C PRO A 191 11.12 9.15 5.87
N TYR A 192 9.99 9.54 6.47
CA TYR A 192 8.89 8.64 6.87
C TYR A 192 7.54 8.99 6.22
N GLY A 193 7.54 9.33 4.93
CA GLY A 193 6.30 9.60 4.20
C GLY A 193 5.44 8.34 4.00
N VAL A 194 4.11 8.45 4.13
CA VAL A 194 3.13 7.36 3.96
C VAL A 194 2.04 7.72 2.94
N GLY A 195 1.63 6.78 2.09
CA GLY A 195 0.46 6.94 1.20
C GLY A 195 0.51 8.16 0.27
N GLY A 196 1.65 8.42 -0.38
CA GLY A 196 1.86 9.58 -1.26
C GLY A 196 2.13 10.91 -0.52
N TYR A 197 2.02 10.94 0.80
CA TYR A 197 2.54 12.04 1.60
C TYR A 197 4.05 11.91 1.75
N GLY A 198 4.76 13.03 1.65
CA GLY A 198 6.18 13.05 1.89
C GLY A 198 7.03 12.66 0.70
N THR A 199 6.47 12.50 -0.51
CA THR A 199 7.25 12.27 -1.74
C THR A 199 6.67 13.09 -2.88
N VAL A 200 7.51 13.79 -3.65
CA VAL A 200 7.08 14.56 -4.81
C VAL A 200 8.20 14.61 -5.85
N VAL A 201 7.85 14.46 -7.13
CA VAL A 201 8.75 14.73 -8.25
C VAL A 201 8.68 16.22 -8.57
N VAL A 202 9.83 16.88 -8.63
CA VAL A 202 9.92 18.31 -8.91
C VAL A 202 10.63 18.51 -10.23
N GLU A 203 9.90 18.99 -11.23
CA GLU A 203 10.48 19.38 -12.51
C GLU A 203 11.07 20.80 -12.44
N PRO A 204 12.11 21.10 -13.26
CA PRO A 204 12.66 22.45 -13.32
C PRO A 204 11.63 23.54 -13.63
N ALA A 205 10.71 23.28 -14.57
CA ALA A 205 9.68 24.23 -14.97
C ALA A 205 8.73 24.56 -13.82
N GLU A 206 8.27 23.55 -13.08
CA GLU A 206 7.38 23.72 -11.93
C GLU A 206 8.03 24.53 -10.81
N LEU A 207 9.33 24.30 -10.56
CA LEU A 207 10.10 25.03 -9.56
C LEU A 207 10.21 26.51 -9.91
N PHE A 208 10.55 26.83 -11.16
CA PHE A 208 10.68 28.22 -11.58
C PHE A 208 9.33 28.92 -11.67
N ALA A 209 8.28 28.24 -12.13
CA ALA A 209 6.92 28.75 -12.10
C ALA A 209 6.42 29.05 -10.67
N ALA A 210 6.88 28.29 -9.67
CA ALA A 210 6.58 28.56 -8.27
C ALA A 210 7.34 29.76 -7.67
N GLY A 211 8.32 30.35 -8.38
CA GLY A 211 9.20 31.40 -7.85
C GLY A 211 10.45 30.88 -7.12
N GLY A 212 10.89 29.65 -7.43
CA GLY A 212 12.10 29.03 -6.88
C GLY A 212 11.85 28.09 -5.71
N GLY A 213 12.90 27.37 -5.28
CA GLY A 213 12.78 26.28 -4.30
C GLY A 213 12.14 26.68 -2.97
N GLY A 214 12.40 27.88 -2.46
CA GLY A 214 11.80 28.34 -1.20
C GLY A 214 10.29 28.56 -1.28
N ALA A 215 9.81 29.09 -2.41
CA ALA A 215 8.39 29.30 -2.65
C ALA A 215 7.66 27.99 -2.95
N LEU A 216 8.30 27.10 -3.74
CA LEU A 216 7.81 25.75 -3.98
C LEU A 216 7.62 24.95 -2.68
N LEU A 217 8.64 24.90 -1.80
CA LEU A 217 8.52 24.17 -0.53
C LEU A 217 7.37 24.68 0.34
N ARG A 218 7.16 26.01 0.40
CA ARG A 218 6.01 26.59 1.12
C ARG A 218 4.68 26.15 0.50
N ARG A 219 4.59 26.11 -0.83
CA ARG A 219 3.39 25.64 -1.54
C ARG A 219 3.10 24.16 -1.22
N LEU A 220 4.12 23.31 -1.25
CA LEU A 220 4.00 21.88 -0.97
C LEU A 220 3.56 21.59 0.47
N VAL A 221 4.04 22.38 1.45
CA VAL A 221 3.58 22.29 2.84
C VAL A 221 2.13 22.72 2.97
N ARG A 222 1.73 23.84 2.36
CA ARG A 222 0.34 24.32 2.39
C ARG A 222 -0.64 23.36 1.71
N ALA A 223 -0.18 22.66 0.67
CA ALA A 223 -0.95 21.63 -0.02
C ALA A 223 -0.88 20.26 0.68
N GLU A 224 -0.28 20.18 1.87
CA GLU A 224 -0.14 18.95 2.66
C GLU A 224 0.56 17.79 1.92
N VAL A 225 1.43 18.11 0.96
CA VAL A 225 2.25 17.12 0.23
C VAL A 225 3.52 16.78 1.01
N LEU A 226 4.08 17.74 1.75
CA LEU A 226 5.26 17.56 2.59
C LEU A 226 4.99 18.01 4.03
N PRO A 227 5.67 17.42 5.04
CA PRO A 227 5.54 17.86 6.42
C PRO A 227 6.00 19.30 6.64
N PRO A 228 5.44 20.04 7.60
CA PRO A 228 5.83 21.43 7.90
C PRO A 228 7.21 21.54 8.54
N GLU A 229 7.75 20.43 9.05
CA GLU A 229 9.07 20.34 9.67
C GLU A 229 9.76 19.03 9.28
N GLY A 230 11.01 18.88 9.72
CA GLY A 230 11.80 17.67 9.49
C GLY A 230 12.77 17.75 8.31
N GLU A 231 13.54 16.69 8.18
CA GLU A 231 14.54 16.50 7.14
C GLU A 231 13.89 16.31 5.76
N LEU A 232 14.58 16.74 4.71
CA LEU A 232 14.23 16.47 3.32
C LEU A 232 15.41 15.79 2.62
N LEU A 233 15.09 14.74 1.89
CA LEU A 233 15.99 13.99 1.03
C LEU A 233 15.78 14.46 -0.41
N LEU A 234 16.87 14.76 -1.10
CA LEU A 234 16.85 15.09 -2.52
C LEU A 234 17.48 13.93 -3.27
N GLU A 235 16.68 13.26 -4.07
CA GLU A 235 17.08 12.08 -4.82
C GLU A 235 17.05 12.37 -6.33
N GLU A 236 17.97 11.74 -7.05
CA GLU A 236 17.97 11.72 -8.50
C GLU A 236 16.68 11.12 -9.04
N TYR A 237 16.05 11.82 -9.99
CA TYR A 237 14.92 11.25 -10.72
C TYR A 237 15.43 10.19 -11.70
N VAL A 238 15.04 8.94 -11.48
CA VAL A 238 15.30 7.84 -12.41
C VAL A 238 14.39 8.00 -13.59
N ASP A 239 14.94 8.43 -14.71
CA ASP A 239 14.18 8.66 -15.93
C ASP A 239 13.95 7.32 -16.66
N PRO A 240 12.68 6.96 -16.93
CA PRO A 240 12.36 5.68 -17.56
C PRO A 240 12.56 5.70 -19.10
N GLY A 241 12.68 6.88 -19.71
CA GLY A 241 12.74 7.06 -21.16
C GLY A 241 11.37 6.96 -21.86
N PRO A 242 11.31 7.31 -23.15
CA PRO A 242 10.05 7.51 -23.88
C PRO A 242 9.27 6.22 -24.21
N ALA A 243 9.88 5.06 -24.02
CA ALA A 243 9.31 3.75 -24.38
C ALA A 243 8.98 2.87 -23.17
N ALA A 244 9.00 3.43 -21.96
CA ALA A 244 8.81 2.64 -20.74
C ALA A 244 7.34 2.24 -20.55
N ARG A 245 7.07 0.94 -20.72
CA ARG A 245 5.78 0.32 -20.38
C ARG A 245 5.74 -0.26 -18.97
N LEU A 246 6.90 -0.48 -18.37
CA LEU A 246 7.07 -1.03 -17.02
C LEU A 246 7.79 0.03 -16.20
N ARG A 247 7.10 0.71 -15.28
CA ARG A 247 7.68 1.81 -14.50
C ARG A 247 7.83 1.43 -13.04
N ASP A 248 6.72 1.17 -12.37
CA ASP A 248 6.65 1.00 -10.92
C ASP A 248 6.44 -0.48 -10.60
N LEU A 249 7.36 -1.07 -9.85
CA LEU A 249 7.33 -2.46 -9.44
C LEU A 249 7.45 -2.59 -7.93
N THR A 250 6.91 -3.66 -7.40
CA THR A 250 7.13 -4.05 -6.00
C THR A 250 7.48 -5.53 -5.93
N TYR A 251 8.23 -5.91 -4.90
CA TYR A 251 8.52 -7.31 -4.60
C TYR A 251 8.31 -7.58 -3.12
N ASP A 252 7.39 -8.49 -2.82
CA ASP A 252 6.98 -8.84 -1.47
C ASP A 252 7.66 -10.13 -1.02
N ALA A 253 8.00 -10.19 0.27
CA ALA A 253 8.53 -11.37 0.95
C ALA A 253 8.19 -11.35 2.44
N VAL A 254 8.35 -12.49 3.10
CA VAL A 254 8.13 -12.65 4.54
C VAL A 254 9.40 -13.19 5.18
N VAL A 255 9.90 -12.53 6.22
CA VAL A 255 10.91 -13.12 7.09
C VAL A 255 10.19 -13.97 8.14
N GLY A 256 10.30 -15.29 8.00
CA GLY A 256 9.66 -16.27 8.89
C GLY A 256 10.29 -16.29 10.29
N PRO A 257 9.64 -16.92 11.29
CA PRO A 257 10.08 -16.89 12.69
C PRO A 257 11.54 -17.35 12.93
N ASP A 258 12.02 -18.30 12.11
CA ASP A 258 13.38 -18.82 12.12
C ASP A 258 14.42 -17.88 11.47
N GLY A 259 13.98 -16.78 10.86
CA GLY A 259 14.81 -15.85 10.09
C GLY A 259 14.93 -16.20 8.62
N THR A 260 14.30 -17.28 8.15
CA THR A 260 14.29 -17.64 6.73
C THR A 260 13.45 -16.64 5.93
N VAL A 261 13.94 -16.24 4.76
CA VAL A 261 13.19 -15.35 3.86
C VAL A 261 12.34 -16.17 2.90
N HIS A 262 11.03 -15.93 2.91
CA HIS A 262 10.05 -16.60 2.07
C HIS A 262 9.52 -15.62 1.01
N PRO A 263 9.86 -15.82 -0.27
CA PRO A 263 9.38 -14.96 -1.34
C PRO A 263 7.86 -15.07 -1.50
N VAL A 264 7.20 -13.93 -1.73
CA VAL A 264 5.77 -13.84 -2.06
C VAL A 264 5.60 -13.65 -3.56
N GLY A 265 6.17 -12.58 -4.14
CA GLY A 265 6.10 -12.35 -5.57
C GLY A 265 6.38 -10.90 -5.99
N ALA A 266 6.36 -10.68 -7.30
CA ALA A 266 6.51 -9.36 -7.92
C ALA A 266 5.17 -8.85 -8.46
N GLY A 267 4.96 -7.53 -8.41
CA GLY A 267 3.77 -6.85 -8.93
C GLY A 267 4.12 -5.60 -9.72
N VAL A 268 3.25 -5.23 -10.67
CA VAL A 268 3.30 -3.93 -11.36
C VAL A 268 2.34 -2.99 -10.67
N MET A 269 2.84 -1.91 -10.09
CA MET A 269 2.02 -0.92 -9.42
C MET A 269 1.42 0.05 -10.43
N ASP A 270 0.18 0.46 -10.18
CA ASP A 270 -0.42 1.64 -10.80
C ASP A 270 -0.15 2.85 -9.91
N VAL A 271 0.55 3.85 -10.45
CA VAL A 271 1.00 5.04 -9.72
C VAL A 271 0.63 6.30 -10.51
N ALA A 272 -0.26 7.10 -9.93
CA ALA A 272 -0.59 8.42 -10.45
C ALA A 272 0.36 9.47 -9.85
N GLY A 273 1.41 9.83 -10.60
CA GLY A 273 2.47 10.74 -10.13
C GLY A 273 3.35 10.08 -9.06
N THR A 274 3.00 10.26 -7.79
CA THR A 274 3.66 9.59 -6.63
C THR A 274 2.68 8.86 -5.73
N ARG A 275 1.40 8.79 -6.13
CA ARG A 275 0.33 8.19 -5.36
C ARG A 275 0.00 6.82 -5.92
N TYR A 276 0.30 5.78 -5.15
CA TYR A 276 -0.14 4.41 -5.39
C TYR A 276 -1.68 4.35 -5.54
N GLN A 277 -2.15 3.63 -6.56
CA GLN A 277 -3.56 3.40 -6.87
C GLN A 277 -3.95 1.92 -6.84
N GLY A 278 -2.98 1.00 -6.86
CA GLY A 278 -3.24 -0.42 -6.96
C GLY A 278 -2.05 -1.19 -7.51
N VAL A 279 -2.19 -2.51 -7.63
CA VAL A 279 -1.17 -3.39 -8.20
C VAL A 279 -1.82 -4.44 -9.07
N THR A 280 -1.11 -4.90 -10.11
CA THR A 280 -1.42 -6.15 -10.81
C THR A 280 -0.36 -7.20 -10.51
N VAL A 281 -0.78 -8.37 -10.04
CA VAL A 281 0.09 -9.52 -9.71
C VAL A 281 -0.39 -10.79 -10.41
N GLY A 282 0.52 -11.76 -10.55
CA GLY A 282 0.23 -13.08 -11.10
C GLY A 282 1.02 -13.40 -12.37
N PRO A 283 0.68 -14.50 -13.06
CA PRO A 283 1.44 -14.96 -14.23
C PRO A 283 1.53 -13.90 -15.33
N GLY A 284 2.75 -13.53 -15.72
CA GLY A 284 2.98 -12.58 -16.81
C GLY A 284 2.74 -11.10 -16.47
N ALA A 285 2.33 -10.77 -15.24
CA ALA A 285 2.16 -9.37 -14.82
C ALA A 285 3.49 -8.59 -14.87
N VAL A 286 4.56 -9.18 -14.34
CA VAL A 286 5.92 -8.63 -14.41
C VAL A 286 6.76 -9.47 -15.38
N PRO A 287 7.53 -8.86 -16.31
CA PRO A 287 8.47 -9.58 -17.16
C PRO A 287 9.45 -10.42 -16.32
N ARG A 288 9.71 -11.66 -16.76
CA ARG A 288 10.49 -12.65 -15.99
C ARG A 288 11.84 -12.12 -15.50
N ASP A 289 12.61 -11.48 -16.37
CA ASP A 289 13.96 -10.99 -16.02
C ASP A 289 13.91 -9.89 -14.95
N ALA A 290 12.90 -9.01 -15.01
CA ALA A 290 12.67 -7.99 -13.98
C ALA A 290 12.23 -8.64 -12.67
N ALA A 291 11.34 -9.64 -12.71
CA ALA A 291 10.89 -10.36 -11.53
C ALA A 291 12.04 -11.12 -10.83
N GLU A 292 12.94 -11.76 -11.59
CA GLU A 292 14.12 -12.43 -11.02
C GLU A 292 15.14 -11.44 -10.46
N THR A 293 15.32 -10.29 -11.11
CA THR A 293 16.19 -9.22 -10.59
C THR A 293 15.65 -8.66 -9.28
N ALA A 294 14.34 -8.33 -9.24
CA ALA A 294 13.65 -7.84 -8.05
C ALA A 294 13.73 -8.88 -6.93
N ARG A 295 13.45 -10.16 -7.23
CA ARG A 295 13.58 -11.28 -6.30
C ARG A 295 14.96 -11.36 -5.67
N GLY A 296 16.01 -11.43 -6.50
CA GLY A 296 17.38 -11.59 -6.00
C GLY A 296 17.77 -10.47 -5.04
N PHE A 297 17.42 -9.22 -5.37
CA PHE A 297 17.70 -8.08 -4.52
C PHE A 297 16.84 -8.04 -3.25
N ALA A 298 15.54 -8.29 -3.37
CA ALA A 298 14.61 -8.29 -2.23
C ALA A 298 14.94 -9.40 -1.23
N LEU A 299 15.43 -10.57 -1.68
CA LEU A 299 15.89 -11.63 -0.79
C LEU A 299 17.14 -11.20 0.00
N ALA A 300 18.11 -10.55 -0.64
CA ALA A 300 19.30 -10.01 0.05
C ALA A 300 18.93 -8.92 1.07
N VAL A 301 17.93 -8.08 0.76
CA VAL A 301 17.33 -7.15 1.73
C VAL A 301 16.73 -7.92 2.91
N GLY A 302 15.92 -8.95 2.65
CA GLY A 302 15.29 -9.78 3.68
C GLY A 302 16.29 -10.46 4.61
N GLU A 303 17.38 -10.99 4.07
CA GLU A 303 18.46 -11.59 4.85
C GLU A 303 19.10 -10.57 5.80
N ARG A 304 19.29 -9.33 5.33
CA ARG A 304 19.78 -8.25 6.19
C ARG A 304 18.78 -7.86 7.27
N LEU A 305 17.50 -7.76 6.93
CA LEU A 305 16.44 -7.48 7.91
C LEU A 305 16.36 -8.60 8.96
N ALA A 306 16.45 -9.86 8.53
CA ALA A 306 16.43 -11.04 9.41
C ALA A 306 17.61 -11.04 10.40
N ALA A 307 18.80 -10.66 9.93
CA ALA A 307 20.00 -10.51 10.76
C ALA A 307 19.90 -9.38 11.79
N GLU A 308 19.06 -8.37 11.54
CA GLU A 308 18.73 -7.31 12.50
C GLU A 308 17.53 -7.67 13.40
N GLY A 309 17.04 -8.90 13.31
CA GLY A 309 15.98 -9.44 14.16
C GLY A 309 14.57 -9.12 13.69
N TYR A 310 14.40 -8.62 12.46
CA TYR A 310 13.08 -8.43 11.87
C TYR A 310 12.42 -9.77 11.53
N ARG A 311 11.12 -9.89 11.82
CA ARG A 311 10.26 -11.02 11.44
C ARG A 311 8.94 -10.44 10.96
N GLY A 312 8.46 -10.91 9.81
CA GLY A 312 7.21 -10.46 9.23
C GLY A 312 7.32 -10.04 7.76
N TRP A 313 6.24 -9.44 7.26
CA TRP A 313 6.11 -9.02 5.86
C TRP A 313 6.99 -7.83 5.55
N TYR A 314 7.61 -7.82 4.38
CA TYR A 314 8.22 -6.62 3.84
C TYR A 314 8.10 -6.62 2.32
N ASP A 315 8.19 -5.43 1.75
CA ASP A 315 8.37 -5.27 0.32
C ASP A 315 9.49 -4.27 0.01
N VAL A 316 9.99 -4.38 -1.22
CA VAL A 316 10.93 -3.44 -1.82
C VAL A 316 10.28 -2.90 -3.08
N ASP A 317 10.11 -1.59 -3.13
CA ASP A 317 9.60 -0.91 -4.31
C ASP A 317 10.74 -0.53 -5.24
N PHE A 318 10.48 -0.58 -6.54
CA PHE A 318 11.42 -0.26 -7.59
C PHE A 318 10.79 0.63 -8.65
N VAL A 319 11.64 1.44 -9.26
CA VAL A 319 11.36 2.06 -10.55
C VAL A 319 12.35 1.58 -11.61
N THR A 320 11.97 1.62 -12.88
CA THR A 320 12.85 1.22 -13.99
C THR A 320 13.56 2.42 -14.61
N ASP A 321 14.83 2.24 -14.97
CA ASP A 321 15.59 3.22 -15.75
C ASP A 321 15.47 3.00 -17.27
N ARG A 322 16.09 3.90 -18.07
CA ARG A 322 16.15 3.78 -19.53
C ARG A 322 16.77 2.48 -20.04
N GLN A 323 17.66 1.86 -19.26
CA GLN A 323 18.32 0.60 -19.57
C GLN A 323 17.54 -0.61 -19.02
N ARG A 324 16.33 -0.40 -18.49
CA ARG A 324 15.48 -1.41 -17.85
C ARG A 324 16.10 -2.06 -16.60
N ARG A 325 17.09 -1.40 -16.00
CA ARG A 325 17.59 -1.79 -14.67
C ARG A 325 16.60 -1.32 -13.61
N LEU A 326 16.56 -2.03 -12.50
CA LEU A 326 15.68 -1.68 -11.39
C LEU A 326 16.40 -0.74 -10.43
N ALA A 327 15.70 0.29 -10.00
CA ALA A 327 16.17 1.25 -9.01
C ALA A 327 15.29 1.18 -7.78
N PRO A 328 15.77 0.60 -6.66
CA PRO A 328 14.97 0.48 -5.46
C PRO A 328 14.69 1.86 -4.85
N THR A 329 13.44 2.12 -4.47
CA THR A 329 12.97 3.44 -4.04
C THR A 329 12.69 3.51 -2.54
N GLU A 330 12.17 2.43 -1.95
CA GLU A 330 11.88 2.29 -0.52
C GLU A 330 11.76 0.82 -0.07
N ILE A 331 11.84 0.60 1.24
CA ILE A 331 11.51 -0.66 1.89
C ILE A 331 10.35 -0.37 2.83
N ASN A 332 9.38 -1.27 2.85
CA ASN A 332 8.21 -1.21 3.70
C ASN A 332 8.22 -2.44 4.62
N LEU A 333 8.23 -2.26 5.95
CA LEU A 333 8.28 -3.34 6.94
C LEU A 333 6.90 -3.53 7.57
N ARG A 334 5.94 -3.88 6.70
CA ARG A 334 4.52 -4.05 6.99
C ARG A 334 3.85 -4.70 5.78
N LEU A 335 2.61 -5.14 5.95
CA LEU A 335 1.69 -5.31 4.83
C LEU A 335 1.50 -3.96 4.12
N THR A 336 1.38 -4.02 2.80
CA THR A 336 1.14 -2.88 1.92
C THR A 336 -0.08 -3.10 1.06
N GLY A 337 -0.48 -2.06 0.31
CA GLY A 337 -1.53 -2.20 -0.70
C GLY A 337 -1.26 -3.38 -1.63
N PRO A 338 -0.03 -3.55 -2.17
CA PRO A 338 0.30 -4.70 -3.00
C PRO A 338 0.14 -6.07 -2.36
N ALA A 339 0.46 -6.21 -1.07
CA ALA A 339 0.34 -7.47 -0.34
C ALA A 339 -1.06 -8.11 -0.47
N VAL A 340 -2.10 -7.26 -0.51
CA VAL A 340 -3.49 -7.69 -0.67
C VAL A 340 -3.71 -8.49 -1.95
N ALA A 341 -3.12 -8.08 -3.07
CA ALA A 341 -3.27 -8.76 -4.34
C ALA A 341 -2.64 -10.17 -4.30
N PHE A 342 -1.48 -10.31 -3.66
CA PHE A 342 -0.82 -11.61 -3.48
C PHE A 342 -1.62 -12.55 -2.58
N VAL A 343 -2.17 -12.03 -1.48
CA VAL A 343 -3.01 -12.81 -0.56
C VAL A 343 -4.29 -13.29 -1.26
N LEU A 344 -4.97 -12.38 -1.98
CA LEU A 344 -6.15 -12.71 -2.76
C LEU A 344 -5.85 -13.77 -3.82
N ARG A 345 -4.77 -13.59 -4.59
CA ARG A 345 -4.35 -14.56 -5.59
C ARG A 345 -4.10 -15.93 -4.96
N ALA A 346 -3.37 -15.99 -3.85
CA ALA A 346 -3.08 -17.26 -3.19
C ALA A 346 -4.37 -17.96 -2.71
N ARG A 347 -5.35 -17.19 -2.21
CA ARG A 347 -6.65 -17.76 -1.83
C ARG A 347 -7.45 -18.25 -3.03
N LEU A 348 -7.57 -17.42 -4.08
CA LEU A 348 -8.28 -17.75 -5.30
C LEU A 348 -7.67 -18.96 -6.00
N ASP A 349 -6.34 -18.99 -6.14
CA ASP A 349 -5.62 -20.11 -6.74
C ASP A 349 -5.87 -21.42 -5.97
N ARG A 350 -5.98 -21.35 -4.64
CA ARG A 350 -6.31 -22.50 -3.79
C ARG A 350 -7.74 -23.00 -3.96
N VAL A 351 -8.72 -22.10 -4.12
CA VAL A 351 -10.16 -22.48 -4.10
C VAL A 351 -10.79 -22.58 -5.50
N ARG A 352 -10.14 -22.02 -6.52
CA ARG A 352 -10.63 -22.01 -7.93
C ARG A 352 -9.62 -22.57 -8.94
N GLY A 353 -8.44 -22.98 -8.48
CA GLY A 353 -7.36 -23.46 -9.33
C GLY A 353 -6.37 -22.36 -9.72
N PRO A 354 -5.11 -22.70 -10.04
CA PRO A 354 -4.05 -21.73 -10.22
C PRO A 354 -4.20 -20.92 -11.51
N GLY A 355 -3.57 -19.74 -11.53
CA GLY A 355 -3.35 -18.98 -12.76
C GLY A 355 -4.02 -17.60 -12.78
N HIS A 356 -4.62 -17.17 -11.67
CA HIS A 356 -5.27 -15.87 -11.61
C HIS A 356 -4.25 -14.73 -11.71
N LEU A 357 -4.55 -13.76 -12.57
CA LEU A 357 -4.12 -12.39 -12.38
C LEU A 357 -5.07 -11.72 -11.38
N VAL A 358 -4.50 -10.92 -10.48
CA VAL A 358 -5.28 -10.09 -9.54
C VAL A 358 -4.82 -8.65 -9.68
N ARG A 359 -5.76 -7.75 -9.97
CA ARG A 359 -5.57 -6.30 -9.96
C ARG A 359 -6.33 -5.68 -8.81
N THR A 360 -5.66 -4.93 -7.94
CA THR A 360 -6.33 -4.07 -6.96
C THR A 360 -6.45 -2.65 -7.50
N LEU A 361 -7.52 -1.96 -7.08
CA LEU A 361 -7.84 -0.58 -7.40
C LEU A 361 -8.27 0.07 -6.08
N ASP A 362 -7.36 0.75 -5.39
CA ASP A 362 -7.53 1.14 -3.99
C ASP A 362 -8.47 2.35 -3.79
N GLY A 363 -8.67 3.15 -4.84
CA GLY A 363 -9.39 4.42 -4.75
C GLY A 363 -10.15 4.76 -6.03
N MET A 364 -10.90 3.81 -6.59
CA MET A 364 -11.66 4.03 -7.81
C MET A 364 -12.77 5.07 -7.57
N PRO A 365 -12.82 6.20 -8.31
CA PRO A 365 -13.83 7.23 -8.08
C PRO A 365 -15.26 6.72 -8.24
N LEU A 366 -16.13 7.14 -7.34
CA LEU A 366 -17.58 7.01 -7.45
C LEU A 366 -18.12 8.36 -7.92
N GLY A 367 -18.90 8.39 -9.01
CA GLY A 367 -19.47 9.64 -9.52
C GLY A 367 -20.46 10.33 -8.57
N ALA A 368 -20.87 9.65 -7.49
CA ALA A 368 -21.74 10.18 -6.45
C ALA A 368 -21.40 9.56 -5.09
N ARG A 369 -21.75 10.27 -4.01
CA ARG A 369 -21.69 9.72 -2.66
C ARG A 369 -22.83 8.71 -2.50
N LEU A 370 -22.52 7.52 -1.99
CA LEU A 370 -23.49 6.46 -1.79
C LEU A 370 -23.60 6.10 -0.31
N ALA A 371 -24.81 5.78 0.13
CA ALA A 371 -24.99 5.02 1.36
C ALA A 371 -24.43 3.59 1.17
N PRO A 372 -23.95 2.91 2.24
CA PRO A 372 -23.35 1.58 2.13
C PRO A 372 -24.21 0.54 1.38
N ALA A 373 -25.51 0.48 1.67
CA ALA A 373 -26.44 -0.42 0.97
C ALA A 373 -26.54 -0.11 -0.53
N ALA A 374 -26.59 1.17 -0.91
CA ALA A 374 -26.63 1.58 -2.30
C ALA A 374 -25.33 1.26 -3.06
N LEU A 375 -24.18 1.34 -2.38
CA LEU A 375 -22.91 0.86 -2.93
C LEU A 375 -22.96 -0.65 -3.16
N HIS A 376 -23.42 -1.43 -2.18
CA HIS A 376 -23.56 -2.87 -2.31
C HIS A 376 -24.44 -3.24 -3.51
N ASP A 377 -25.64 -2.65 -3.62
CA ASP A 377 -26.55 -2.88 -4.75
C ASP A 377 -25.93 -2.51 -6.09
N HIS A 378 -25.17 -1.41 -6.12
CA HIS A 378 -24.45 -0.98 -7.32
C HIS A 378 -23.43 -2.02 -7.77
N LEU A 379 -22.57 -2.48 -6.86
CA LEU A 379 -21.57 -3.48 -7.17
C LEU A 379 -22.19 -4.83 -7.52
N GLU A 380 -23.27 -5.23 -6.83
CA GLU A 380 -23.97 -6.50 -7.09
C GLU A 380 -24.55 -6.55 -8.50
N ARG A 381 -25.01 -5.41 -9.05
CA ARG A 381 -25.41 -5.31 -10.47
C ARG A 381 -24.23 -5.45 -11.44
N LEU A 382 -23.01 -5.08 -11.03
CA LEU A 382 -21.81 -5.17 -11.86
C LEU A 382 -21.17 -6.56 -11.81
N ARG A 383 -21.32 -7.29 -10.71
CA ARG A 383 -20.79 -8.65 -10.52
C ARG A 383 -21.08 -9.61 -11.68
N PRO A 384 -22.33 -9.84 -12.12
CA PRO A 384 -22.60 -10.75 -13.24
C PRO A 384 -22.07 -10.23 -14.58
N ARG A 385 -21.82 -8.91 -14.72
CA ARG A 385 -21.24 -8.33 -15.93
C ARG A 385 -19.74 -8.60 -16.00
N CYS A 386 -19.03 -8.46 -14.88
CA CYS A 386 -17.62 -8.83 -14.76
C CYS A 386 -17.44 -10.35 -14.97
N ALA A 387 -18.35 -11.16 -14.41
CA ALA A 387 -18.29 -12.62 -14.56
C ALA A 387 -18.38 -13.08 -16.03
N ARG A 388 -19.13 -12.36 -16.89
CA ARG A 388 -19.17 -12.63 -18.34
C ARG A 388 -17.84 -12.37 -19.05
N LEU A 389 -16.97 -11.56 -18.46
CA LEU A 389 -15.59 -11.33 -18.92
C LEU A 389 -14.61 -12.33 -18.28
N GLY A 390 -15.08 -13.30 -17.50
CA GLY A 390 -14.22 -14.20 -16.72
C GLY A 390 -13.59 -13.53 -15.49
N VAL A 391 -14.09 -12.37 -15.07
CA VAL A 391 -13.53 -11.59 -13.95
C VAL A 391 -14.40 -11.69 -12.70
N THR A 392 -13.78 -12.02 -11.58
CA THR A 392 -14.36 -11.95 -10.25
C THR A 392 -14.16 -10.55 -9.67
N LEU A 393 -15.26 -9.92 -9.26
CA LEU A 393 -15.27 -8.61 -8.59
C LEU A 393 -15.29 -8.79 -7.07
N LEU A 394 -14.34 -8.16 -6.37
CA LEU A 394 -14.21 -8.20 -4.92
C LEU A 394 -14.18 -6.76 -4.36
N PRO A 395 -15.18 -6.34 -3.56
CA PRO A 395 -15.12 -5.05 -2.87
C PRO A 395 -14.12 -5.09 -1.71
N LEU A 396 -13.12 -4.20 -1.70
CA LEU A 396 -12.07 -4.16 -0.68
C LEU A 396 -12.18 -2.98 0.28
N ILE A 397 -12.49 -1.77 -0.21
CA ILE A 397 -12.61 -0.56 0.63
C ILE A 397 -13.99 0.06 0.36
N PRO A 398 -15.06 -0.45 0.99
CA PRO A 398 -16.41 0.08 0.77
C PRO A 398 -16.67 1.36 1.56
N THR A 399 -15.88 1.62 2.61
CA THR A 399 -16.20 2.66 3.60
C THR A 399 -15.90 4.08 3.11
N ALA A 400 -15.14 4.27 2.03
CA ALA A 400 -14.82 5.59 1.49
C ALA A 400 -15.92 6.16 0.55
N CYS A 401 -17.04 5.44 0.38
CA CYS A 401 -18.08 5.78 -0.60
C CYS A 401 -18.92 7.02 -0.26
N HIS A 402 -18.78 7.55 0.96
CA HIS A 402 -19.51 8.72 1.46
C HIS A 402 -18.60 9.94 1.67
N GLU A 403 -17.31 9.82 1.33
CA GLU A 403 -16.34 10.91 1.42
C GLU A 403 -16.70 12.08 0.47
N PRO A 404 -16.15 13.28 0.71
CA PRO A 404 -16.34 14.40 -0.18
C PRO A 404 -16.01 14.11 -1.63
N GLU A 405 -14.90 13.40 -1.84
CA GLU A 405 -14.47 12.77 -3.08
C GLU A 405 -14.65 11.26 -2.92
N PRO A 406 -15.85 10.72 -3.18
CA PRO A 406 -16.17 9.34 -2.83
C PRO A 406 -15.43 8.37 -3.74
N VAL A 407 -14.85 7.34 -3.14
CA VAL A 407 -14.12 6.29 -3.85
C VAL A 407 -14.54 4.92 -3.31
N VAL A 408 -14.27 3.87 -4.10
CA VAL A 408 -14.38 2.48 -3.69
C VAL A 408 -13.07 1.75 -3.99
N GLY A 409 -12.59 0.96 -3.03
CA GLY A 409 -11.49 0.03 -3.26
C GLY A 409 -12.02 -1.31 -3.77
N LEU A 410 -11.41 -1.87 -4.81
CA LEU A 410 -11.83 -3.10 -5.47
C LEU A 410 -10.64 -4.03 -5.76
N ALA A 411 -10.92 -5.31 -5.93
CA ALA A 411 -10.03 -6.26 -6.61
C ALA A 411 -10.76 -6.91 -7.78
N LEU A 412 -10.04 -7.10 -8.87
CA LEU A 412 -10.46 -7.81 -10.06
C LEU A 412 -9.55 -9.02 -10.22
N ALA A 413 -10.13 -10.22 -10.26
CA ALA A 413 -9.38 -11.44 -10.51
C ALA A 413 -9.84 -12.12 -11.80
N GLY A 414 -8.92 -12.40 -12.71
CA GLY A 414 -9.24 -12.88 -14.05
C GLY A 414 -8.10 -13.65 -14.70
N PRO A 415 -8.30 -14.14 -15.94
CA PRO A 415 -7.34 -15.01 -16.62
C PRO A 415 -6.16 -14.25 -17.25
N ASP A 416 -6.38 -13.00 -17.67
CA ASP A 416 -5.42 -12.19 -18.42
C ASP A 416 -5.68 -10.70 -18.23
N THR A 417 -4.77 -9.85 -18.70
CA THR A 417 -4.85 -8.40 -18.53
C THR A 417 -5.97 -7.79 -19.36
N GLU A 418 -6.33 -8.36 -20.51
CA GLU A 418 -7.38 -7.83 -21.38
C GLU A 418 -8.76 -7.93 -20.70
N ALA A 419 -9.05 -9.07 -20.07
CA ALA A 419 -10.25 -9.28 -19.27
C ALA A 419 -10.31 -8.30 -18.08
N LEU A 420 -9.18 -8.08 -17.39
CA LEU A 420 -9.09 -7.12 -16.29
C LEU A 420 -9.33 -5.69 -16.76
N ASP A 421 -8.71 -5.26 -17.87
CA ASP A 421 -8.88 -3.93 -18.45
C ASP A 421 -10.35 -3.69 -18.87
N ALA A 422 -10.98 -4.70 -19.48
CA ALA A 422 -12.39 -4.63 -19.86
C ALA A 422 -13.33 -4.52 -18.64
N ALA A 423 -13.06 -5.26 -17.58
CA ALA A 423 -13.85 -5.20 -16.34
C ALA A 423 -13.67 -3.85 -15.61
N GLU A 424 -12.43 -3.34 -15.55
CA GLU A 424 -12.13 -2.04 -14.98
C GLU A 424 -12.84 -0.92 -15.75
N ALA A 425 -12.77 -0.91 -17.09
CA ALA A 425 -13.47 0.07 -17.92
C ALA A 425 -14.99 0.01 -17.74
N LEU A 426 -15.55 -1.21 -17.61
CA LEU A 426 -16.97 -1.41 -17.34
C LEU A 426 -17.40 -0.80 -16.01
N ILE A 427 -16.60 -0.98 -14.95
CA ILE A 427 -16.89 -0.43 -13.62
C ILE A 427 -16.70 1.08 -13.63
N ALA A 428 -15.66 1.60 -14.29
CA ALA A 428 -15.41 3.03 -14.42
C ALA A 428 -16.59 3.74 -15.09
N ALA A 429 -17.07 3.21 -16.21
CA ALA A 429 -18.24 3.73 -16.90
C ALA A 429 -19.49 3.69 -16.02
N ALA A 430 -19.70 2.61 -15.27
CA ALA A 430 -20.83 2.49 -14.35
C ALA A 430 -20.76 3.49 -13.19
N ASN A 431 -19.57 3.71 -12.63
CA ASN A 431 -19.34 4.68 -11.56
C ASN A 431 -19.53 6.12 -12.05
N GLN A 432 -19.06 6.44 -13.26
CA GLN A 432 -19.30 7.74 -13.89
C GLN A 432 -20.80 7.97 -14.16
N GLY A 433 -21.53 6.93 -14.56
CA GLY A 433 -22.97 7.00 -14.76
C GLY A 433 -23.77 7.41 -13.51
N LEU A 434 -23.24 7.15 -12.31
CA LEU A 434 -23.85 7.63 -11.06
C LEU A 434 -23.90 9.16 -10.98
N ALA A 435 -22.90 9.86 -11.51
CA ALA A 435 -22.89 11.33 -11.54
C ALA A 435 -23.98 11.88 -12.49
N GLY A 436 -24.11 11.28 -13.67
CA GLY A 436 -25.06 11.71 -14.70
C GLY A 436 -26.52 11.63 -14.27
N MET A 437 -26.86 10.70 -13.36
CA MET A 437 -28.20 10.60 -12.77
C MET A 437 -28.62 11.86 -11.98
N PHE A 438 -27.66 12.57 -11.38
CA PHE A 438 -27.93 13.79 -10.62
C PHE A 438 -27.83 15.05 -11.48
N GLU A 439 -27.05 15.02 -12.57
CA GLU A 439 -27.02 16.11 -13.55
C GLU A 439 -28.33 16.20 -14.34
N ALA A 440 -28.97 15.06 -14.66
CA ALA A 440 -30.26 15.03 -15.32
C ALA A 440 -31.45 15.52 -14.47
N LEU A 441 -31.23 15.76 -13.17
CA LEU A 441 -32.21 16.30 -12.22
C LEU A 441 -32.04 17.80 -11.97
N ARG A 442 -31.01 18.44 -12.56
CA ARG A 442 -30.80 19.89 -12.58
C ARG A 442 -31.34 20.47 -13.88
#